data_AF-A0A1D9D1E3-F1
#
_entry.id   AF-A0A1D9D1E3-F1
#
_cell.length_a   1.000
_cell.length_b   1.000
_cell.length_c   1.000
_cell.angle_alpha   90.00
_cell.angle_beta   90.00
_cell.angle_gamma   90.00
#
_symmetry.space_group_name_H-M   'P 1'
#
loop_
_entity.id
_entity.type
_entity.pdbx_description
1 polymer ?
#
loop_
_entity_poly.entity_id
_entity_poly.type
_entity_poly.pdbx_seq_one_letter_code
_entity_poly.pdbx_strand_id
1 'polypeptide(L)' 'MQPYFYSISEFVAMGKHGVFVWSCWAITIGVMLAFIIYSRRQRQALIKQLTIQQARQAQRTTKKSTPITKQYD' A
#
# COMPACT_ATOMS: atom_id res chain seq x y z
N MET A 1 -8.41 -37.58 -38.01
CA MET A 1 -8.35 -36.19 -37.55
C MET A 1 -7.82 -36.21 -36.12
N GLN A 2 -6.56 -35.84 -35.92
CA GLN A 2 -5.91 -35.86 -34.60
C GLN A 2 -6.08 -34.48 -33.94
N PRO A 3 -6.57 -34.39 -32.69
CA PRO A 3 -6.76 -33.10 -32.02
C PRO A 3 -5.40 -32.44 -31.72
N TYR A 4 -5.22 -31.22 -32.23
CA TYR A 4 -3.93 -30.49 -32.31
C TYR A 4 -3.45 -29.86 -30.99
N PHE A 5 -4.17 -30.02 -29.89
CA PHE A 5 -3.83 -29.33 -28.64
C PHE A 5 -3.75 -30.32 -27.48
N TYR A 6 -2.56 -30.91 -27.33
CA TYR A 6 -2.19 -31.66 -26.13
C TYR A 6 -1.53 -30.70 -25.15
N SER A 7 -2.31 -30.26 -24.16
CA SER A 7 -1.85 -29.75 -22.87
C SER A 7 -1.37 -28.29 -22.79
N ILE A 8 -1.95 -27.55 -21.84
CA ILE A 8 -1.48 -26.25 -21.31
C ILE A 8 0.03 -26.29 -20.98
N SER A 9 0.58 -27.46 -20.66
CA SER A 9 2.01 -27.66 -20.40
C SER A 9 2.90 -27.38 -21.61
N GLU A 10 2.49 -27.70 -22.85
CA GLU A 10 3.27 -27.32 -24.05
C GLU A 10 3.17 -25.83 -24.36
N PHE A 11 2.06 -25.18 -24.01
CA PHE A 11 1.90 -23.72 -24.12
C PHE A 11 2.82 -22.96 -23.16
N VAL A 12 3.02 -23.51 -21.94
CA VAL A 12 3.98 -23.00 -20.96
C VAL A 12 5.43 -23.41 -21.30
N ALA A 13 5.61 -24.59 -21.90
CA ALA A 13 6.90 -25.16 -22.26
C ALA A 13 7.33 -24.92 -23.72
N MET A 14 6.65 -24.05 -24.47
CA MET A 14 7.03 -23.68 -25.85
C MET A 14 8.30 -22.82 -25.81
N GLY A 15 9.43 -23.49 -25.58
CA GLY A 15 10.73 -22.99 -25.13
C GLY A 15 10.99 -21.50 -25.30
N LYS A 16 11.21 -21.03 -26.54
CA LYS A 16 11.79 -19.71 -26.83
C LYS A 16 10.81 -18.52 -26.71
N HIS A 17 9.50 -18.76 -26.66
CA HIS A 17 8.47 -17.70 -26.66
C HIS A 17 7.80 -17.49 -25.29
N GLY A 18 7.80 -18.51 -24.42
CA GLY A 18 7.21 -18.41 -23.08
C GLY A 18 7.87 -17.33 -22.22
N VAL A 19 9.19 -17.17 -22.30
CA VAL A 19 9.94 -16.18 -21.52
C VAL A 19 9.42 -14.75 -21.74
N PHE A 20 9.00 -14.39 -22.94
CA PHE A 20 8.46 -13.06 -23.24
C PHE A 20 7.09 -12.84 -22.61
N VAL A 21 6.19 -13.81 -22.72
CA VAL A 21 4.83 -13.72 -22.17
C VAL A 21 4.87 -13.65 -20.65
N TRP A 22 5.66 -14.53 -20.02
CA TRP A 22 5.83 -14.55 -18.58
C TRP A 22 6.55 -13.30 -18.07
N SER A 23 7.53 -12.77 -18.81
CA SER A 23 8.19 -11.50 -18.45
C SER A 23 7.21 -10.34 -18.49
N CYS A 24 6.40 -10.22 -19.56
CA CYS A 24 5.37 -9.18 -19.64
C CYS A 24 4.39 -9.30 -18.47
N TRP A 25 3.88 -10.51 -18.19
CA TRP A 25 2.98 -10.74 -17.06
C TRP A 25 3.63 -10.42 -15.71
N ALA A 26 4.87 -10.84 -15.50
CA ALA A 26 5.63 -10.58 -14.28
C ALA A 26 5.87 -9.07 -14.09
N ILE A 27 6.21 -8.34 -15.15
CA ILE A 27 6.37 -6.89 -15.12
C ILE A 27 5.03 -6.22 -14.81
N THR A 28 3.94 -6.60 -15.47
CA THR A 28 2.62 -6.02 -15.23
C THR A 28 2.16 -6.25 -13.80
N ILE A 29 2.24 -7.49 -13.28
CA ILE A 29 1.93 -7.79 -11.88
C ILE A 29 2.88 -7.01 -10.95
N GLY A 30 4.17 -6.97 -11.26
CA GLY A 30 5.18 -6.28 -10.47
C GLY A 30 4.88 -4.79 -10.33
N VAL A 31 4.54 -4.12 -11.43
CA VAL A 31 4.15 -2.70 -11.44
C VAL A 31 2.84 -2.50 -10.68
N MET A 32 1.84 -3.36 -10.89
CA MET A 32 0.56 -3.27 -10.18
C MET A 32 0.76 -3.40 -8.66
N LEU A 33 1.54 -4.39 -8.22
CA LEU A 33 1.88 -4.57 -6.81
C LEU A 33 2.68 -3.39 -6.27
N ALA A 34 3.67 -2.89 -7.01
CA ALA A 34 4.44 -1.72 -6.62
C ALA A 34 3.54 -0.50 -6.42
N PHE A 35 2.55 -0.30 -7.30
CA PHE A 35 1.59 0.80 -7.20
C PHE A 35 0.68 0.66 -5.97
N ILE A 36 0.20 -0.56 -5.68
CA ILE A 36 -0.59 -0.85 -4.49
C ILE A 36 0.23 -0.59 -3.22
N ILE A 37 1.47 -1.09 -3.16
CA ILE A 37 2.36 -0.89 -2.01
C ILE A 37 2.64 0.60 -1.83
N TYR A 38 2.96 1.31 -2.91
CA TYR A 38 3.19 2.75 -2.89
C TYR A 38 1.98 3.51 -2.35
N SER A 39 0.79 3.23 -2.87
CA SER A 39 -0.47 3.84 -2.42
C SER A 39 -0.74 3.58 -0.95
N ARG A 40 -0.52 2.34 -0.48
CA ARG A 40 -0.66 1.99 0.94
C ARG A 40 0.34 2.75 1.80
N ARG A 41 1.62 2.81 1.40
CA ARG A 41 2.65 3.55 2.15
C ARG A 41 2.33 5.04 2.26
N GLN A 42 1.86 5.65 1.17
CA GLN A 42 1.46 7.06 1.16
C GLN A 42 0.30 7.33 2.13
N ARG A 43 -0.73 6.48 2.14
CA ARG A 43 -1.85 6.58 3.09
C ARG A 43 -1.38 6.46 4.54
N GLN A 44 -0.53 5.49 4.85
CA GLN A 44 -0.02 5.29 6.21
C GLN A 44 0.86 6.45 6.68
N ALA A 45 1.67 7.02 5.79
CA ALA A 45 2.49 8.19 6.10
C ALA A 45 1.62 9.42 6.44
N LEU A 46 0.52 9.62 5.71
CA LEU A 46 -0.42 10.71 5.97
C LEU A 46 -1.14 10.53 7.31
N ILE A 47 -1.67 9.33 7.58
CA ILE A 47 -2.36 9.02 8.84
C ILE A 47 -1.41 9.23 10.02
N LYS A 48 -0.18 8.73 9.96
CA LYS A 48 0.81 8.90 11.03
C LYS A 48 1.07 10.38 11.34
N GLN A 49 1.17 11.24 10.33
CA GLN A 49 1.34 12.67 10.53
C GLN A 49 0.13 13.31 11.21
N LEU A 50 -1.08 12.94 10.80
CA LEU A 50 -2.31 13.45 11.42
C LEU A 50 -2.45 12.99 12.87
N THR A 51 -2.19 11.72 13.17
CA THR A 51 -2.27 11.20 14.54
C THR A 51 -1.31 11.91 15.49
N ILE A 52 -0.06 12.17 15.04
CA ILE A 52 0.92 12.91 15.85
C ILE A 52 0.47 14.35 16.09
N GLN A 53 -0.12 15.01 15.09
CA GLN A 53 -0.63 16.37 15.23
C GLN A 53 -1.85 16.43 16.16
N GLN A 54 -2.78 15.49 16.03
CA GLN A 54 -3.96 15.38 16.90
C GLN A 54 -3.57 15.15 18.36
N ALA A 55 -2.62 14.24 18.63
CA ALA A 55 -2.12 14.01 19.99
C ALA A 55 -1.52 15.29 20.60
N ARG A 56 -0.76 16.06 19.83
CA ARG A 56 -0.21 17.35 20.27
C ARG A 56 -1.29 18.40 20.51
N GLN A 57 -2.36 18.43 19.72
CA GLN A 57 -3.47 19.36 19.92
C GLN A 57 -4.30 19.01 21.15
N ALA A 58 -4.57 17.72 21.41
CA ALA A 58 -5.30 17.26 22.60
C ALA A 58 -4.57 17.58 23.92
N GLN A 59 -3.23 17.53 23.90
CA GLN A 59 -2.42 17.96 25.05
C GLN A 59 -2.48 19.49 25.27
N ARG A 60 -2.57 20.28 24.19
CA ARG A 60 -2.68 21.74 24.28
C ARG A 60 -4.05 22.20 24.78
N THR A 61 -5.12 21.52 24.42
CA THR A 61 -6.47 21.85 24.92
C THR A 61 -6.62 21.55 26.41
N THR A 62 -6.09 20.41 26.87
CA THR A 62 -6.10 20.02 28.30
C THR A 62 -5.28 20.98 29.18
N LYS A 63 -4.16 21.51 28.66
CA LYS A 63 -3.35 22.49 29.40
C LYS A 63 -3.98 23.90 29.45
N LYS A 64 -4.93 24.22 28.56
CA LYS A 64 -5.62 25.52 28.52
C LYS A 64 -6.83 25.58 29.46
N SER A 65 -7.24 24.45 30.03
CA SER A 65 -8.36 24.32 30.97
C SER A 65 -7.92 24.14 32.43
N THR A 66 -6.73 24.62 32.81
CA THR A 66 -6.51 25.05 34.19
C THR A 66 -6.88 26.54 34.25
N PRO A 67 -8.16 26.90 34.46
CA PRO A 67 -8.45 28.21 35.01
C PRO A 67 -7.78 28.21 36.39
N ILE A 68 -6.75 29.05 36.54
CA ILE A 68 -6.30 29.50 37.85
C ILE A 68 -7.49 30.29 38.41
N THR A 69 -8.47 29.58 38.96
CA THR A 69 -9.59 30.16 39.70
C THR A 69 -9.03 30.55 41.06
N LYS A 70 -8.79 31.85 41.19
CA LYS A 70 -8.91 32.67 42.40
C LYS A 70 -8.51 32.00 43.73
N GLN A 71 -7.34 32.38 44.21
CA GLN A 71 -7.09 32.52 45.64
C GLN A 71 -6.83 34.01 45.87
N TYR A 72 -7.91 34.74 46.14
CA TYR A 72 -7.87 36.03 46.84
C TYR A 72 -8.43 35.70 48.23
N ASP A 73 -7.54 35.65 49.21
CA ASP A 73 -7.80 35.78 50.64
C ASP A 73 -6.68 36.65 51.22
#